data_AF-R5ARC5-F1
#
_entry.id   AF-R5ARC5-F1
#
_cell.length_a   1.000
_cell.length_b   1.000
_cell.length_c   1.000
_cell.angle_alpha   90.00
_cell.angle_beta   90.00
_cell.angle_gamma   90.00
#
_symmetry.space_group_name_H-M   'P 1'
#
loop_
_entity.id
_entity.type
_entity.pdbx_description
1 polymer ?
#
loop_
_entity_poly.entity_id
_entity_poly.type
_entity_poly.pdbx_seq_one_letter_code
_entity_poly.pdbx_strand_id
1 'polypeptide(L)' 'METEITFVGDLPLEQQELDDAGVAARKRLNELVLAEYEQTGTLASDRVCEAAAAFESFAAGHIKSGK' A
#
# COMPACT_ATOMS: atom_id res chain seq x y z
N MET A 1 -12.83 -11.43 16.78
CA MET A 1 -12.39 -10.26 15.99
C MET A 1 -12.83 -10.50 14.56
N GLU A 2 -13.56 -9.55 13.98
CA GLU A 2 -14.01 -9.61 12.59
C GLU A 2 -12.98 -8.86 11.74
N THR A 3 -12.11 -9.60 11.04
CA THR A 3 -11.19 -9.03 10.06
C THR A 3 -12.04 -8.40 8.95
N GLU A 4 -11.92 -7.09 8.73
CA GLU A 4 -12.67 -6.40 7.67
C GLU A 4 -12.11 -6.77 6.29
N ILE A 5 -12.57 -7.90 5.74
CA ILE A 5 -12.23 -8.36 4.40
C ILE A 5 -12.95 -7.46 3.39
N THR A 6 -12.20 -6.55 2.77
CA THR A 6 -12.71 -5.73 1.66
C THR A 6 -12.45 -6.46 0.34
N PHE A 7 -13.50 -6.90 -0.33
CA PHE A 7 -13.43 -7.62 -1.60
C PHE A 7 -13.25 -6.67 -2.79
N VAL A 8 -12.24 -6.94 -3.62
CA VAL A 8 -12.10 -6.39 -4.98
C VAL A 8 -12.14 -7.59 -5.94
N GLY A 9 -13.35 -8.03 -6.31
CA GLY A 9 -13.57 -9.31 -7.02
C GLY A 9 -13.57 -10.54 -6.11
N ASP A 10 -13.39 -11.74 -6.69
CA ASP A 10 -13.43 -13.07 -6.01
C ASP A 10 -12.12 -13.44 -5.30
N LEU A 11 -11.11 -12.55 -5.29
CA LEU A 11 -9.85 -12.80 -4.60
C LEU A 11 -9.93 -12.27 -3.15
N PRO A 12 -9.76 -13.12 -2.12
CA PRO A 12 -9.55 -12.65 -0.76
C PRO A 12 -8.19 -11.95 -0.72
N LEU A 13 -8.20 -10.62 -0.81
CA LEU A 13 -7.04 -9.81 -0.46
C LEU A 13 -7.01 -9.76 1.06
N GLU A 14 -6.15 -10.57 1.68
CA GLU A 14 -5.73 -10.35 3.07
C GLU A 14 -4.98 -9.01 3.11
N GLN A 15 -5.74 -7.92 3.26
CA GLN A 15 -5.16 -6.63 3.54
C GLN A 15 -4.76 -6.64 5.01
N GLN A 16 -3.45 -6.74 5.25
CA GLN A 16 -2.91 -6.46 6.58
C GLN A 16 -3.42 -5.09 7.03
N GLU A 17 -4.10 -5.07 8.17
CA GLU A 17 -4.53 -3.84 8.79
C GLU A 17 -3.28 -3.06 9.19
N LEU A 18 -3.15 -1.85 8.67
CA LEU A 18 -2.08 -0.93 9.03
C LEU A 18 -2.55 -0.01 10.15
N ASP A 19 -1.63 0.39 11.02
CA ASP A 19 -1.84 1.53 11.90
C ASP A 19 -1.96 2.83 11.10
N ASP A 20 -2.45 3.91 11.73
CA ASP A 20 -2.65 5.22 11.09
C ASP A 20 -1.41 5.70 10.32
N ALA A 21 -0.21 5.43 10.85
CA ALA A 21 1.06 5.74 10.19
C ALA A 21 1.27 4.93 8.89
N GLY A 22 0.96 3.63 8.91
CA GLY A 22 1.02 2.77 7.72
C GLY A 22 -0.06 3.15 6.69
N VAL A 23 -1.27 3.52 7.13
CA VAL A 23 -2.33 4.03 6.25
C VAL A 23 -1.90 5.35 5.58
N ALA A 24 -1.30 6.27 6.34
CA ALA A 24 -0.79 7.52 5.80
C ALA A 24 0.35 7.31 4.80
N ALA A 25 1.26 6.37 5.07
CA ALA A 25 2.33 6.00 4.15
C ALA A 25 1.79 5.37 2.86
N ARG A 26 0.77 4.50 2.97
CA ARG A 26 0.11 3.89 1.80
C ARG A 26 -0.56 4.94 0.92
N LYS A 27 -1.21 5.93 1.53
CA LYS A 27 -1.82 7.04 0.79
C LYS A 27 -0.77 7.83 -0.01
N ARG A 28 0.37 8.16 0.61
CA ARG A 28 1.49 8.85 -0.07
C ARG A 28 2.06 8.03 -1.22
N LEU A 29 2.20 6.72 -1.07
CA LEU A 29 2.63 5.85 -2.14
C LEU A 29 1.64 5.89 -3.31
N ASN A 30 0.34 5.76 -3.04
CA ASN A 30 -0.70 5.84 -4.07
C ASN A 30 -0.66 7.19 -4.82
N GLU A 31 -0.52 8.31 -4.10
CA GLU A 31 -0.41 9.63 -4.72
C GLU A 31 0.81 9.74 -5.64
N LEU A 32 1.96 9.19 -5.24
CA LEU A 32 3.16 9.16 -6.06
C LEU A 32 2.97 8.29 -7.31
N VAL A 33 2.39 7.10 -7.15
CA VAL A 33 2.12 6.15 -8.24
C VAL A 33 1.17 6.76 -9.27
N LEU A 34 0.09 7.38 -8.81
CA LEU A 34 -0.87 8.09 -9.67
C LEU A 34 -0.17 9.22 -10.43
N ALA A 35 0.57 10.09 -9.73
CA ALA A 35 1.27 11.19 -10.36
C ALA A 35 2.31 10.72 -11.40
N GLU A 36 3.03 9.63 -11.14
CA GLU A 36 3.99 9.08 -12.10
C GLU A 36 3.28 8.49 -13.32
N TYR A 37 2.17 7.77 -13.11
CA TYR A 37 1.37 7.22 -14.18
C TYR A 37 0.76 8.31 -15.07
N GLU A 38 0.27 9.40 -14.47
CA GLU A 38 -0.26 10.54 -15.23
C GLU A 38 0.82 11.24 -16.07
N GLN A 39 2.07 11.26 -15.60
CA GLN A 39 3.18 11.90 -16.31
C GLN A 39 3.81 11.01 -17.38
N THR A 40 3.96 9.71 -17.11
CA THR A 40 4.78 8.80 -17.92
C THR A 40 3.98 7.70 -18.60
N GLY A 41 2.74 7.45 -18.16
CA GLY A 41 1.91 6.34 -18.61
C GLY A 41 2.39 4.96 -18.11
N THR A 42 3.39 4.89 -17.22
CA THR A 42 3.92 3.64 -16.69
C THR A 42 3.91 3.62 -15.16
N LEU A 43 3.63 2.44 -14.60
CA LEU A 43 3.67 2.17 -13.16
C LEU A 43 5.00 1.52 -12.73
N ALA A 44 5.86 1.15 -13.68
CA ALA A 44 7.09 0.40 -13.45
C ALA A 44 8.36 1.28 -13.55
N SER A 45 8.23 2.59 -13.33
CA SER A 45 9.40 3.46 -13.21
C SER A 45 10.21 3.12 -11.96
N ASP A 46 11.53 3.22 -12.04
CA ASP A 46 12.46 3.03 -10.91
C ASP A 46 11.96 3.76 -9.65
N ARG A 47 11.52 5.01 -9.80
CA ARG A 47 11.00 5.82 -8.70
C ARG A 47 9.80 5.20 -7.99
N VAL A 48 8.88 4.57 -8.72
CA VAL A 48 7.71 3.88 -8.15
C VAL A 48 8.16 2.59 -7.46
N CYS A 49 9.07 1.84 -8.07
CA CYS A 49 9.64 0.63 -7.47
C CYS A 49 10.39 0.94 -6.16
N GLU A 50 11.22 1.98 -6.14
CA GLU A 50 11.93 2.43 -4.93
C GLU A 50 10.95 2.88 -3.84
N ALA A 51 9.92 3.66 -4.21
CA ALA A 51 8.90 4.10 -3.27
C ALA A 51 8.09 2.92 -2.70
N ALA A 52 7.77 1.92 -3.52
CA ALA A 52 7.09 0.71 -3.09
C ALA A 52 7.95 -0.11 -2.11
N ALA A 53 9.23 -0.34 -2.42
CA ALA A 53 10.14 -1.07 -1.55
C ALA A 53 10.36 -0.38 -0.20
N ALA A 54 10.46 0.96 -0.21
CA ALA A 54 10.53 1.76 1.01
C ALA A 54 9.24 1.66 1.83
N PHE A 55 8.08 1.66 1.18
CA PHE A 55 6.80 1.45 1.83
C PHE A 55 6.69 0.06 2.44
N GLU A 56 7.08 -1.01 1.73
CA GLU A 56 7.04 -2.38 2.26
C GLU A 56 7.88 -2.52 3.54
N SER A 57 9.08 -1.95 3.53
CA SER A 57 9.98 -1.94 4.70
C SER A 57 9.39 -1.16 5.88
N PHE A 58 8.73 -0.04 5.61
CA PHE A 58 8.06 0.77 6.63
C PHE A 58 6.80 0.08 7.16
N ALA A 59 5.94 -0.41 6.26
CA ALA A 59 4.68 -1.06 6.57
C ALA A 59 4.89 -2.30 7.45
N ALA A 60 5.98 -3.05 7.26
CA ALA A 60 6.34 -4.18 8.11
C ALA A 60 6.39 -3.85 9.62
N GLY A 61 6.74 -2.62 9.98
CA GLY A 61 6.74 -2.13 11.37
C GLY A 61 5.43 -1.50 11.84
N HIS A 62 4.45 -1.37 10.95
CA HIS A 62 3.16 -0.70 11.16
C HIS A 62 1.96 -1.58 10.83
N ILE A 63 2.18 -2.90 10.72
CA ILE A 63 1.10 -3.88 10.67
C ILE A 63 0.49 -3.95 12.08
N LYS A 64 -0.81 -3.68 12.19
CA LYS A 64 -1.58 -3.99 13.39
C LYS A 64 -1.51 -5.50 13.57
N SER A 65 -0.74 -5.94 14.57
CA SER A 65 -0.79 -7.32 15.01
C SER A 65 -2.19 -7.58 15.56
N GLY A 66 -3.05 -8.18 14.75
CA GLY A 66 -4.34 -8.69 15.19
C GLY A 66 -4.13 -9.59 16.41
N LYS A 67 -4.65 -9.17 17.55
CA LYS A 67 -4.81 -10.03 18.73
C LYS A 67 -6.21 -10.61 18.71
#